data_AF-A0A8T2JZV1-F1
#
_entry.id   AF-A0A8T2JZV1-F1
#
_cell.length_a   1.000
_cell.length_b   1.000
_cell.length_c   1.000
_cell.angle_alpha   90.00
_cell.angle_beta   90.00
_cell.angle_gamma   90.00
#
_symmetry.space_group_name_H-M   'P 1'
#
loop_
_entity.id
_entity.type
_entity.pdbx_description
1 polymer ?
#
loop_
_entity_poly.entity_id
_entity_poly.type
_entity_poly.pdbx_seq_one_letter_code
_entity_poly.pdbx_strand_id
1 'polypeptide(L)'
;MALWGSLGPFCFTSLDMDTLRARCLGLYKSRYSNLRPICYFIPKHESVLERKLRELRQDTQDWNQRFWANQNLTFTKDKEEFIISKLKSLGLGERDEEGRKRTLNAEEMADFYKDFLAKNFEKHSQYNREKSPQGEESTGRRVHREKSPQRMV
;
A
#
# COMPACT_ATOMS: atom_id res chain seq x y z
N MET A 1 27.22 -41.76 9.78
CA MET A 1 27.02 -40.54 10.58
C MET A 1 27.52 -39.37 9.75
N ALA A 2 26.62 -38.70 9.02
CA ALA A 2 26.99 -37.60 8.14
C ALA A 2 27.09 -36.31 8.98
N LEU A 3 28.31 -35.76 9.03
CA LEU A 3 28.62 -34.43 9.51
C LEU A 3 27.92 -33.41 8.60
N TRP A 4 27.02 -32.61 9.15
CA TRP A 4 26.56 -31.38 8.52
C TRP A 4 27.25 -30.20 9.19
N GLY A 5 28.18 -29.60 8.46
CA GLY A 5 28.75 -28.30 8.77
C GLY A 5 28.04 -27.19 7.97
N SER A 6 27.95 -26.02 8.61
CA SER A 6 27.77 -24.68 8.03
C SER A 6 26.43 -24.35 7.35
N LEU A 7 25.62 -23.52 8.03
CA LEU A 7 25.21 -22.16 7.64
C LEU A 7 24.28 -21.60 8.74
N GLY A 8 24.44 -20.31 9.09
CA GLY A 8 24.00 -19.72 10.36
C GLY A 8 22.49 -19.77 10.70
N PRO A 9 22.13 -19.58 11.99
CA PRO A 9 20.76 -19.79 12.42
C PRO A 9 19.94 -18.51 12.21
N PHE A 10 19.29 -18.38 11.06
CA PHE A 10 17.94 -17.80 11.07
C PHE A 10 16.95 -18.88 11.54
N CYS A 11 17.15 -19.39 12.76
CA CYS A 11 16.22 -20.33 13.38
C CYS A 11 15.07 -19.55 14.00
N PHE A 12 14.02 -19.35 13.21
CA PHE A 12 12.75 -18.86 13.72
C PHE A 12 12.11 -19.99 14.54
N THR A 13 11.96 -19.82 15.86
CA THR A 13 11.33 -20.84 16.71
C THR A 13 9.81 -20.80 16.56
N SER A 14 9.11 -21.93 16.73
CA SER A 14 7.64 -21.95 16.56
C SER A 14 6.93 -21.07 17.61
N LEU A 15 7.48 -20.98 18.83
CA LEU A 15 6.98 -20.10 19.90
C LEU A 15 7.04 -18.61 19.53
N ASP A 16 8.07 -18.20 18.77
CA ASP A 16 8.18 -16.81 18.31
C ASP A 16 7.12 -16.49 17.24
N MET A 17 6.77 -17.46 16.38
CA MET A 17 5.72 -17.28 15.37
C MET A 17 4.33 -17.23 15.99
N ASP A 18 4.06 -18.06 16.99
CA ASP A 18 2.77 -18.08 17.67
C ASP A 18 2.54 -16.79 18.48
N THR A 19 3.60 -16.24 19.08
CA THR A 19 3.57 -14.93 19.76
C THR A 19 3.32 -13.78 18.78
N LEU A 20 3.95 -13.83 17.60
CA LEU A 20 3.70 -12.89 16.51
C LEU A 20 2.28 -12.96 16.00
N ARG A 21 1.78 -14.18 15.78
CA ARG A 21 0.42 -14.45 15.32
C ARG A 21 -0.61 -13.94 16.33
N ALA A 22 -0.39 -14.17 17.62
CA ALA A 22 -1.22 -13.63 18.69
C ALA A 22 -1.22 -12.10 18.74
N ARG A 23 -0.06 -11.43 18.53
CA ARG A 23 0.01 -9.96 18.39
C ARG A 23 -0.68 -9.45 17.12
N CYS A 24 -0.55 -10.15 16.00
CA CYS A 24 -1.20 -9.79 14.74
C CYS A 24 -2.72 -9.85 14.80
N LEU A 25 -3.27 -10.86 15.49
CA LEU A 25 -4.71 -11.05 15.62
C LEU A 25 -5.38 -9.90 16.42
N GLY A 26 -4.61 -9.14 17.20
CA GLY A 26 -5.04 -7.93 17.91
C GLY A 26 -4.81 -6.60 17.15
N LEU A 27 -4.16 -6.62 15.98
CA LEU A 27 -4.00 -5.42 15.16
C LEU A 27 -5.29 -5.18 14.40
N TYR A 28 -6.20 -4.45 15.06
CA TYR A 28 -7.46 -3.97 14.53
C TYR A 28 -7.33 -3.56 13.05
N LYS A 29 -8.19 -4.11 12.21
CA LYS A 29 -8.38 -3.59 10.85
C LYS A 29 -8.72 -2.12 10.96
N SER A 30 -7.86 -1.24 10.45
CA SER A 30 -8.13 0.20 10.41
C SER A 30 -9.44 0.43 9.66
N ARG A 31 -10.36 1.21 10.25
CA ARG A 31 -11.66 1.52 9.60
C ARG A 31 -11.52 2.36 8.33
N TYR A 32 -10.36 2.98 8.14
CA TYR A 32 -10.13 3.97 7.08
C TYR A 32 -9.20 3.42 5.99
N SER A 33 -8.31 2.46 6.30
CA SER A 33 -7.42 1.85 5.31
C SER A 33 -7.87 0.44 4.94
N ASN A 34 -8.02 0.19 3.64
CA ASN A 34 -8.28 -1.13 3.09
C ASN A 34 -7.03 -2.02 3.01
N LEU A 35 -5.84 -1.49 3.32
CA LEU A 35 -4.60 -2.27 3.31
C LEU A 35 -4.52 -3.19 4.53
N ARG A 36 -4.01 -4.40 4.34
CA ARG A 36 -3.74 -5.33 5.44
C ARG A 36 -2.64 -4.78 6.36
N PRO A 37 -2.83 -4.79 7.68
CA PRO A 37 -1.74 -4.53 8.62
C PRO A 37 -0.58 -5.50 8.39
N ILE A 38 0.65 -5.00 8.51
CA ILE A 38 1.86 -5.82 8.47
C ILE A 38 2.38 -5.92 9.90
N CYS A 39 2.62 -7.14 10.36
CA CYS A 39 3.28 -7.38 11.62
C CYS A 39 4.77 -7.57 11.40
N TYR A 40 5.57 -6.87 12.20
CA TYR A 40 7.01 -7.03 12.18
C TYR A 40 7.42 -7.91 13.35
N PHE A 41 8.24 -8.91 13.06
CA PHE A 41 8.95 -9.63 14.09
C PHE A 41 9.97 -8.70 14.76
N ILE A 42 10.09 -8.79 16.08
CA ILE A 42 11.16 -8.13 16.84
C ILE A 42 11.93 -9.23 17.59
N PRO A 43 13.13 -9.61 17.11
CA PRO A 43 13.98 -10.56 17.81
C PRO A 43 14.39 -10.04 19.20
N LYS A 44 14.59 -10.94 20.17
CA LYS A 44 15.06 -10.58 21.52
C LYS A 44 16.44 -9.90 21.53
N HIS A 45 17.29 -10.27 20.57
CA HIS A 45 18.66 -9.73 20.42
C HIS A 45 18.83 -9.11 19.03
N GLU A 46 17.97 -8.13 18.70
CA GLU A 46 18.06 -7.39 17.44
C GLU A 46 19.34 -6.54 17.40
N SER A 47 20.13 -6.68 16.33
CA SER A 47 21.29 -5.80 16.09
C SER A 47 20.85 -4.38 15.74
N VAL A 48 21.76 -3.41 15.89
CA VAL A 48 21.47 -2.00 15.57
C VAL A 48 21.03 -1.82 14.11
N LEU A 49 21.61 -2.58 13.18
CA LEU A 49 21.26 -2.51 11.76
C LEU A 49 19.90 -3.14 11.46
N GLU A 50 19.60 -4.30 12.06
CA GLU A 50 18.29 -4.95 11.92
C GLU A 50 17.16 -4.06 12.43
N ARG A 51 17.38 -3.41 13.58
CA ARG A 51 16.43 -2.44 14.14
C ARG A 51 16.19 -1.28 13.18
N LYS A 52 17.26 -0.64 12.69
CA LYS A 52 17.15 0.48 11.73
C LYS A 52 16.37 0.06 10.48
N LEU A 53 16.65 -1.13 9.94
CA LEU A 53 15.94 -1.65 8.79
C LEU A 53 14.45 -1.91 9.10
N ARG A 54 14.13 -2.46 10.27
CA ARG A 54 12.75 -2.67 10.70
C ARG A 54 12.00 -1.35 10.85
N GLU A 55 12.60 -0.35 11.49
CA GLU A 55 12.03 0.99 11.67
C GLU A 55 11.77 1.66 10.31
N LEU A 56 12.73 1.64 9.39
CA LEU A 56 12.54 2.15 8.02
C LEU A 56 11.37 1.48 7.28
N ARG A 57 11.22 0.15 7.44
CA ARG A 57 10.07 -0.57 6.86
C ARG A 57 8.75 -0.21 7.53
N GLN A 58 8.75 0.00 8.85
CA GLN A 58 7.57 0.43 9.60
C GLN A 58 7.14 1.83 9.18
N ASP A 59 8.08 2.78 9.10
CA ASP A 59 7.82 4.15 8.65
C ASP A 59 7.24 4.19 7.24
N THR A 60 7.84 3.42 6.33
CA THR A 60 7.34 3.28 4.95
C THR A 60 5.92 2.72 4.92
N GLN A 61 5.64 1.70 5.75
CA GLN A 61 4.33 1.08 5.81
C GLN A 61 3.29 1.99 6.48
N ASP A 62 3.66 2.74 7.50
CA ASP A 62 2.78 3.72 8.15
C ASP A 62 2.41 4.85 7.21
N TRP A 63 3.38 5.36 6.45
CA TRP A 63 3.13 6.34 5.39
C TRP A 63 2.17 5.76 4.34
N ASN A 64 2.42 4.53 3.88
CA ASN A 64 1.57 3.82 2.93
C ASN A 64 0.12 3.66 3.45
N GLN A 65 -0.03 3.27 4.72
CA GLN A 65 -1.33 3.14 5.39
C GLN A 65 -2.06 4.48 5.47
N ARG A 66 -1.38 5.56 5.86
CA ARG A 66 -1.95 6.92 5.95
C ARG A 66 -2.38 7.44 4.57
N PHE A 67 -1.54 7.23 3.54
CA PHE A 67 -1.85 7.62 2.18
C PHE A 67 -3.15 6.98 1.70
N TRP A 68 -3.27 5.65 1.82
CA TRP A 68 -4.46 4.92 1.39
C TRP A 68 -5.67 5.17 2.28
N ALA A 69 -5.50 5.43 3.58
CA ALA A 69 -6.59 5.84 4.44
C ALA A 69 -7.28 7.12 3.93
N ASN A 70 -6.47 8.11 3.55
CA ASN A 70 -6.97 9.37 2.99
C ASN A 70 -7.62 9.17 1.60
N GLN A 71 -7.05 8.31 0.76
CA GLN A 71 -7.65 7.99 -0.56
C GLN A 71 -9.01 7.30 -0.40
N ASN A 72 -9.10 6.30 0.48
CA ASN A 72 -10.35 5.57 0.70
C ASN A 72 -11.44 6.50 1.24
N LEU A 73 -11.10 7.40 2.16
CA LEU A 73 -12.05 8.38 2.69
C LEU A 73 -12.58 9.29 1.58
N THR A 74 -11.70 9.78 0.71
CA THR A 74 -12.07 10.63 -0.42
C THR A 74 -12.97 9.86 -1.39
N PHE A 75 -12.57 8.62 -1.74
CA PHE A 75 -13.37 7.74 -2.60
C PHE A 75 -14.77 7.49 -2.05
N THR A 76 -14.91 7.19 -0.75
CA THR A 76 -16.22 6.95 -0.13
C THR A 76 -17.11 8.19 -0.23
N LYS A 77 -16.56 9.38 0.05
CA LYS A 77 -17.30 10.64 -0.05
C LYS A 77 -17.74 10.93 -1.48
N ASP A 78 -16.81 10.94 -2.43
CA ASP A 78 -17.09 11.23 -3.84
C ASP A 78 -18.12 10.24 -4.42
N LYS A 79 -18.02 8.97 -4.03
CA LYS A 79 -18.97 7.93 -4.43
C LYS A 79 -20.37 8.21 -3.89
N GLU A 80 -20.50 8.60 -2.62
CA GLU A 80 -21.80 8.91 -2.03
C GLU A 80 -22.42 10.15 -2.67
N GLU A 81 -21.65 11.20 -2.92
CA GLU A 81 -22.10 12.41 -3.61
C GLU A 81 -22.56 12.09 -5.04
N PHE A 82 -21.82 11.26 -5.77
CA PHE A 82 -22.21 10.82 -7.11
C PHE A 82 -23.53 10.04 -7.09
N ILE A 83 -23.70 9.10 -6.15
CA ILE A 83 -24.94 8.33 -6.02
C ILE A 83 -26.11 9.25 -5.74
N ILE A 84 -25.99 10.18 -4.79
CA ILE A 84 -27.05 11.14 -4.44
C ILE A 84 -27.41 12.01 -5.65
N SER A 85 -26.40 12.55 -6.35
CA SER A 85 -26.61 13.39 -7.53
C SER A 85 -27.31 12.62 -8.66
N LYS A 86 -26.87 11.39 -8.95
CA LYS A 86 -27.46 10.56 -10.01
C LYS A 86 -28.90 10.18 -9.66
N LEU A 87 -29.17 9.74 -8.43
CA LEU A 87 -30.53 9.44 -7.97
C LEU A 87 -31.45 10.66 -8.09
N LYS A 88 -30.98 11.84 -7.69
CA LYS A 88 -31.72 13.10 -7.84
C LYS A 88 -32.01 13.42 -9.31
N SER A 89 -31.06 13.19 -10.21
CA SER A 89 -31.26 13.41 -11.65
C SER A 89 -32.29 12.47 -12.27
N LEU A 90 -32.44 11.26 -11.71
CA LEU A 90 -33.46 10.29 -12.10
C LEU A 90 -34.83 10.56 -11.43
N GLY A 91 -34.94 11.61 -10.60
CA GLY A 91 -36.15 11.90 -9.83
C GLY A 91 -36.40 10.92 -8.69
N LEU A 92 -35.39 10.15 -8.28
CA LEU A 92 -35.48 9.15 -7.21
C LEU A 92 -34.96 9.72 -5.90
N GLY A 93 -35.67 9.43 -4.80
CA GLY A 93 -35.15 9.65 -3.44
C GLY A 93 -34.02 8.68 -3.09
N GLU A 94 -33.26 9.00 -2.04
CA GLU A 94 -32.12 8.18 -1.56
C GLU A 94 -32.52 6.81 -1.00
N ARG A 95 -33.79 6.66 -0.63
CA ARG A 95 -34.35 5.42 -0.10
C ARG A 95 -35.45 4.89 -1.00
N ASP A 96 -35.58 3.58 -1.03
CA ASP A 96 -36.71 2.91 -1.66
C ASP A 96 -37.95 2.92 -0.75
N GLU A 97 -39.02 2.31 -1.24
CA GLU A 97 -40.31 2.24 -0.54
C GLU A 97 -40.19 1.45 0.78
N GLU A 98 -39.22 0.53 0.85
CA GLU A 98 -38.87 -0.26 2.03
C GLU A 98 -37.85 0.43 2.96
N GLY A 99 -37.43 1.67 2.65
CA GLY A 99 -36.50 2.46 3.45
C GLY A 99 -35.02 2.06 3.33
N ARG A 100 -34.64 1.15 2.42
CA ARG A 100 -33.25 0.75 2.15
C ARG A 100 -32.56 1.81 1.29
N LYS A 101 -31.25 1.97 1.46
CA LYS A 101 -30.45 2.92 0.66
C LYS A 101 -30.42 2.43 -0.78
N ARG A 102 -30.92 3.25 -1.71
CA ARG A 102 -30.86 2.92 -3.14
C ARG A 102 -29.42 2.93 -3.62
N THR A 103 -29.09 1.98 -4.47
CA THR A 103 -27.79 1.84 -5.12
C THR A 103 -27.95 1.92 -6.63
N LEU A 104 -27.02 2.59 -7.29
CA LEU A 104 -26.96 2.62 -8.75
C LEU A 104 -26.57 1.24 -9.31
N ASN A 105 -26.96 0.98 -10.54
CA ASN A 105 -26.54 -0.24 -11.23
C ASN A 105 -25.05 -0.17 -11.65
N ALA A 106 -24.50 -1.28 -12.15
CA ALA A 106 -23.09 -1.35 -12.53
C ALA A 106 -22.71 -0.42 -13.69
N GLU A 107 -23.63 -0.21 -14.64
CA GLU A 107 -23.42 0.65 -15.81
C GLU A 107 -23.35 2.13 -15.40
N GLU A 108 -24.30 2.58 -14.59
CA GLU A 108 -24.33 3.93 -14.04
C GLU A 108 -23.13 4.22 -13.13
N MET A 109 -22.69 3.21 -12.37
CA MET A 109 -21.49 3.30 -11.55
C MET A 109 -20.20 3.32 -12.39
N ALA A 110 -20.22 2.80 -13.62
CA ALA A 110 -19.04 2.79 -14.49
C ALA A 110 -18.59 4.20 -14.87
N ASP A 111 -19.54 5.11 -15.11
CA ASP A 111 -19.27 6.53 -15.36
C ASP A 111 -18.49 7.16 -14.21
N PHE A 112 -18.93 6.93 -12.97
CA PHE A 112 -18.21 7.38 -11.77
C PHE A 112 -16.79 6.84 -11.72
N TYR A 113 -16.60 5.53 -11.94
CA TYR A 113 -15.27 4.94 -11.87
C TYR A 113 -14.34 5.52 -12.94
N LYS A 114 -14.83 5.73 -14.16
CA LYS A 114 -14.06 6.35 -15.23
C LYS A 114 -13.59 7.74 -14.85
N ASP A 115 -14.50 8.60 -14.39
CA ASP A 115 -14.18 9.98 -14.02
C ASP A 115 -13.28 10.05 -12.79
N PHE A 116 -13.54 9.21 -11.78
CA PHE A 116 -12.74 9.14 -10.58
C PHE A 116 -11.30 8.73 -10.90
N LEU A 117 -11.11 7.70 -11.74
CA LEU A 117 -9.78 7.24 -12.15
C LEU A 117 -9.04 8.29 -12.98
N ALA A 118 -9.74 8.99 -13.88
CA ALA A 118 -9.14 10.07 -14.67
C ALA A 118 -8.66 11.22 -13.77
N LYS A 119 -9.50 11.67 -12.82
CA LYS A 119 -9.17 12.76 -11.89
C LYS A 119 -8.02 12.39 -10.94
N ASN A 120 -7.92 11.13 -10.52
CA ASN A 120 -6.91 10.68 -9.56
C ASN A 120 -5.64 10.11 -10.22
N PHE A 121 -5.58 10.07 -11.56
CA PHE A 121 -4.50 9.44 -12.31
C PHE A 121 -3.12 10.00 -11.93
N GLU A 122 -2.97 11.32 -11.94
CA GLU A 122 -1.68 11.97 -11.67
C GLU A 122 -1.21 11.71 -10.23
N LYS A 123 -2.13 11.82 -9.25
CA LYS A 123 -1.86 11.57 -7.84
C LYS A 123 -1.40 10.13 -7.60
N HIS A 124 -2.04 9.15 -8.24
CA HIS A 124 -1.64 7.74 -8.13
C HIS A 124 -0.32 7.45 -8.85
N SER A 125 -0.06 8.13 -9.97
CA SER A 125 1.22 8.05 -10.68
C SER A 125 2.37 8.58 -9.82
N GLN A 126 2.18 9.72 -9.14
CA GLN A 126 3.16 10.31 -8.22
C GLN A 126 3.44 9.40 -7.03
N TYR A 127 2.41 8.83 -6.40
CA TYR A 127 2.57 7.86 -5.30
C TYR A 127 3.44 6.66 -5.69
N ASN A 128 3.28 6.12 -6.90
CA ASN A 128 4.10 5.01 -7.38
C ASN A 128 5.55 5.44 -7.66
N ARG A 129 5.77 6.71 -8.02
CA ARG A 129 7.10 7.27 -8.27
C ARG A 129 7.88 7.54 -6.97
N GLU A 130 7.21 8.09 -5.96
CA GLU A 130 7.80 8.41 -4.65
C GLU A 130 8.23 7.17 -3.86
N LYS A 131 7.63 5.99 -4.15
CA LYS A 131 8.05 4.69 -3.59
C LYS A 131 9.44 4.21 -4.01
N SER A 132 10.05 4.85 -5.02
CA SER A 132 11.44 4.56 -5.34
C SER A 132 12.29 5.31 -4.32
N PRO A 133 13.09 4.62 -3.48
CA PRO A 133 14.01 5.32 -2.60
C PRO A 133 14.81 6.26 -3.49
N GLN A 134 14.71 7.57 -3.25
CA GLN A 134 15.77 8.46 -3.69
C GLN A 134 17.00 7.94 -2.98
N GLY A 135 17.79 7.15 -3.71
CA GLY A 135 19.12 6.78 -3.27
C GLY A 135 19.78 8.07 -2.85
N GLU A 136 20.16 8.14 -1.58
CA GLU A 136 20.91 9.25 -1.03
C GLU A 136 22.03 9.57 -2.02
N GLU A 137 21.89 10.70 -2.70
CA GLU A 137 22.91 11.24 -3.56
C GLU A 137 24.01 11.74 -2.62
N SER A 138 24.97 10.88 -2.34
CA SER A 138 26.25 11.31 -1.78
C SER A 138 27.40 10.51 -2.38
N THR A 139 28.33 11.26 -2.94
CA THR A 139 29.65 10.89 -3.47
C THR A 139 29.71 10.36 -4.91
N GLY A 140 30.33 11.18 -5.76
CA GLY A 140 30.30 11.05 -7.21
C GLY A 140 31.31 10.08 -7.80
N ARG A 141 30.95 9.57 -8.98
CA ARG A 141 31.83 9.44 -10.14
C ARG A 141 30.96 9.19 -11.37
N ARG A 142 30.57 10.26 -12.08
CA ARG A 142 30.01 10.12 -13.42
C ARG A 142 31.18 9.75 -14.35
N VAL A 143 31.45 8.46 -14.50
CA VAL A 143 32.32 7.97 -15.57
C VAL A 143 31.55 8.18 -16.87
N HIS A 144 31.99 9.15 -17.67
CA HIS A 144 31.57 9.27 -19.05
C HIS A 144 31.88 7.95 -19.75
N ARG A 145 30.83 7.20 -20.10
CA ARG A 145 30.95 6.04 -20.98
C ARG A 145 31.24 6.58 -22.38
N GLU A 146 32.52 6.62 -22.74
CA GLU A 146 32.96 6.81 -24.12
C GLU A 146 32.24 5.78 -25.00
N LYS A 147 31.55 6.27 -26.03
CA LYS A 147 30.99 5.41 -27.08
C LYS A 147 32.14 4.98 -27.99
N SER A 148 32.61 3.75 -27.83
CA SER A 148 33.47 3.11 -28.83
C SER A 148 32.67 2.92 -30.13
N PRO A 149 33.18 3.36 -31.30
CA PRO A 149 32.54 3.11 -32.59
C PRO A 149 32.67 1.63 -32.96
N GLN A 150 31.55 0.98 -33.30
CA GLN A 150 31.56 -0.34 -33.91
C GLN A 150 32.21 -0.22 -35.30
N ARG A 151 33.31 -0.94 -35.52
CA ARG A 151 33.83 -1.22 -36.87
C ARG A 151 32.86 -2.18 -37.54
N MET A 152 32.25 -1.76 -38.65
CA MET A 152 31.74 -2.68 -39.65
C MET A 152 32.93 -3.30 -40.39
N VAL A 153 32.97 -4.62 -40.42
CA VAL A 153 33.57 -5.41 -41.50
C VAL A 153 32.53 -6.43 -41.90
#